data_AF-A0A7V9P745-F1
#
_entry.id   AF-A0A7V9P745-F1
#
_cell.length_a   1.000
_cell.length_b   1.000
_cell.length_c   1.000
_cell.angle_alpha   90.00
_cell.angle_beta   90.00
_cell.angle_gamma   90.00
#
_symmetry.space_group_name_H-M   'P 1'
#
loop_
_entity.id
_entity.type
_entity.pdbx_description
1 polymer ?
#
loop_
_entity_poly.entity_id
_entity_poly.type
_entity_poly.pdbx_seq_one_letter_code
_entity_poly.pdbx_strand_id
1 'polypeptide(L)'
;MPTDLAPLLNRINMLADERATGTSERLLEHIEHTLTDGYAHALTLEAEALRIGREIELALGEVDLEGSRAGLGMLGDRLATARREVRSLREQLALLNRRAAVVRRSAAAA
;
A
#
# COMPACT_ATOMS: atom_id res chain seq x y z
N MET A 1 6.80 12.54 -5.30
CA MET A 1 6.42 12.95 -3.94
C MET A 1 6.15 11.69 -3.14
N PRO A 2 6.66 11.55 -1.89
CA PRO A 2 6.20 10.46 -1.04
C PRO A 2 4.68 10.57 -0.94
N THR A 3 3.99 9.51 -1.33
CA THR A 3 2.53 9.52 -1.30
C THR A 3 2.13 9.49 0.16
N ASP A 4 1.45 10.53 0.64
CA ASP A 4 0.88 10.50 1.98
C ASP A 4 -0.18 9.39 2.02
N LEU A 5 0.19 8.28 2.65
CA LEU A 5 -0.64 7.09 2.73
C LEU A 5 -1.68 7.24 3.85
N ALA A 6 -1.50 8.16 4.79
CA ALA A 6 -2.34 8.27 5.98
C ALA A 6 -3.84 8.42 5.67
N PRO A 7 -4.28 9.25 4.70
CA PRO A 7 -5.71 9.34 4.35
C PRO A 7 -6.28 8.02 3.85
N LEU A 8 -5.52 7.29 3.03
CA LEU A 8 -5.92 5.99 2.51
C LEU A 8 -6.00 4.93 3.61
N LEU A 9 -4.98 4.85 4.49
CA LEU A 9 -4.98 3.90 5.62
C LEU A 9 -6.15 4.18 6.56
N ASN A 10 -6.44 5.45 6.85
CA ASN A 10 -7.58 5.84 7.68
C ASN A 10 -8.91 5.40 7.05
N ARG A 11 -9.07 5.60 5.73
CA ARG A 11 -10.25 5.14 5.00
C ARG A 11 -10.39 3.62 5.01
N ILE A 12 -9.29 2.89 4.81
CA ILE A 12 -9.29 1.42 4.87
C ILE A 12 -9.73 0.93 6.26
N ASN A 13 -9.16 1.49 7.33
CA ASN A 13 -9.50 1.11 8.70
C ASN A 13 -10.97 1.43 9.02
N MET A 14 -11.44 2.62 8.65
CA MET A 14 -12.84 3.01 8.86
C MET A 14 -13.81 2.02 8.20
N LEU A 15 -13.57 1.66 6.93
CA LEU A 15 -14.43 0.72 6.20
C LEU A 15 -14.30 -0.73 6.68
N ALA A 16 -13.12 -1.12 7.20
CA ALA A 16 -12.92 -2.43 7.80
C ALA A 16 -13.73 -2.59 9.11
N ASP A 17 -13.81 -1.51 9.90
CA ASP A 17 -14.49 -1.49 11.21
C ASP A 17 -15.98 -1.11 11.12
N GLU A 18 -16.42 -0.53 10.01
CA GLU A 18 -17.80 -0.08 9.83
C GLU A 18 -18.77 -1.25 9.98
N ARG A 19 -19.67 -1.18 10.97
CA ARG A 19 -20.75 -2.15 11.17
C ARG A 19 -21.70 -2.07 9.98
N ALA A 20 -22.23 -3.21 9.54
CA ALA A 20 -23.17 -3.27 8.41
C ALA A 20 -24.57 -2.75 8.80
N THR A 21 -24.66 -1.48 9.21
CA THR A 21 -25.89 -0.81 9.64
C THR A 21 -26.52 0.04 8.55
N GLY A 22 -25.84 0.25 7.41
CA GLY A 22 -26.38 0.87 6.20
C GLY A 22 -26.79 -0.14 5.11
N THR A 23 -27.39 0.34 4.01
CA THR A 23 -27.69 -0.49 2.84
C THR A 23 -26.40 -1.14 2.33
N SER A 24 -26.33 -2.48 2.38
CA SER A 24 -25.10 -3.25 2.14
C SER A 24 -24.46 -2.98 0.76
N GLU A 25 -25.26 -2.55 -0.21
CA GLU A 25 -24.81 -2.21 -1.57
C GLU A 25 -23.93 -0.95 -1.63
N ARG A 26 -24.32 0.16 -1.00
CA ARG A 26 -23.48 1.37 -0.95
C ARG A 26 -22.18 1.12 -0.20
N LEU A 27 -22.23 0.37 0.91
CA LEU A 27 -21.03 0.02 1.66
C LEU A 27 -20.07 -0.82 0.80
N LEU A 28 -20.60 -1.78 0.04
CA LEU A 28 -19.79 -2.60 -0.86
C LEU A 28 -19.12 -1.76 -1.94
N GLU A 29 -19.84 -0.83 -2.57
CA GLU A 29 -19.29 0.10 -3.57
C GLU A 29 -18.12 0.93 -3.00
N HIS A 30 -18.28 1.47 -1.78
CA HIS A 30 -17.22 2.24 -1.12
C HIS A 30 -15.98 1.38 -0.81
N ILE A 31 -16.19 0.12 -0.41
CA ILE A 31 -15.12 -0.84 -0.16
C ILE A 31 -14.38 -1.16 -1.47
N GLU A 32 -15.09 -1.46 -2.55
CA GLU A 32 -14.51 -1.83 -3.85
C GLU A 32 -13.72 -0.67 -4.48
N HIS A 33 -14.24 0.55 -4.39
CA HIS A 33 -13.51 1.75 -4.81
C HIS A 33 -12.21 1.92 -3.99
N THR A 34 -12.31 1.80 -2.66
CA THR A 34 -11.13 1.93 -1.78
C THR A 34 -10.08 0.83 -2.03
N LEU A 35 -10.52 -0.40 -2.34
CA LEU A 35 -9.61 -1.49 -2.74
C LEU A 35 -8.88 -1.15 -4.04
N THR A 36 -9.60 -0.60 -5.02
CA THR A 36 -9.03 -0.21 -6.31
C THR A 36 -7.95 0.86 -6.13
N ASP A 37 -8.26 1.95 -5.42
CA ASP A 37 -7.31 3.01 -5.10
C ASP A 37 -6.10 2.45 -4.33
N GLY A 38 -6.35 1.60 -3.34
CA GLY A 38 -5.30 1.02 -2.53
C GLY A 38 -4.35 0.12 -3.31
N TYR A 39 -4.86 -0.70 -4.23
CA TYR A 39 -4.01 -1.51 -5.09
C TYR A 39 -3.19 -0.65 -6.07
N ALA A 40 -3.76 0.44 -6.60
CA ALA A 40 -3.02 1.38 -7.45
C ALA A 40 -1.86 2.05 -6.68
N HIS A 41 -2.11 2.44 -5.44
CA HIS A 41 -1.06 2.97 -4.55
C HIS A 41 0.01 1.93 -4.22
N ALA A 42 -0.37 0.68 -3.95
CA ALA A 42 0.58 -0.40 -3.72
C ALA A 42 1.51 -0.60 -4.92
N LEU A 43 0.97 -0.64 -6.15
CA LEU A 43 1.77 -0.77 -7.37
C LEU A 43 2.74 0.40 -7.55
N THR A 44 2.32 1.62 -7.21
CA THR A 44 3.18 2.81 -7.29
C THR A 44 4.36 2.72 -6.33
N LEU A 45 4.11 2.30 -5.08
CA LEU A 45 5.17 2.12 -4.07
C LEU A 45 6.14 0.99 -4.46
N GLU A 46 5.63 -0.07 -5.07
CA GLU A 46 6.47 -1.16 -5.59
C GLU A 46 7.36 -0.72 -6.73
N ALA A 47 6.82 0.07 -7.67
CA ALA A 47 7.60 0.65 -8.75
C ALA A 47 8.73 1.55 -8.20
N GLU A 48 8.45 2.35 -7.17
CA GLU A 48 9.48 3.16 -6.50
C GLU A 48 10.54 2.31 -5.81
N ALA A 49 10.14 1.24 -5.11
CA ALA A 49 11.08 0.31 -4.48
C ALA A 49 11.98 -0.37 -5.54
N LEU A 50 11.44 -0.75 -6.70
CA LEU A 50 12.22 -1.30 -7.81
C LEU A 50 13.19 -0.27 -8.39
N ARG A 51 12.74 0.98 -8.56
CA ARG A 51 13.56 2.08 -9.06
C ARG A 51 14.76 2.34 -8.13
N ILE A 52 14.52 2.46 -6.83
CA ILE A 52 15.58 2.63 -5.82
C ILE A 52 16.54 1.43 -5.79
N GLY A 53 16.01 0.21 -5.90
CA GLY A 53 16.83 -1.00 -5.98
C GLY A 53 17.82 -0.95 -7.14
N ARG A 54 17.38 -0.52 -8.32
CA ARG A 54 18.25 -0.34 -9.50
C ARG A 54 19.27 0.78 -9.29
N GLU A 55 18.92 1.87 -8.65
CA GLU A 55 19.86 2.95 -8.31
C GLU A 55 20.99 2.46 -7.40
N ILE A 56 20.67 1.61 -6.42
CA ILE A 56 21.65 0.97 -5.54
C ILE A 56 22.57 0.04 -6.34
N GLU A 57 22.00 -0.80 -7.20
CA GLU A 57 22.78 -1.72 -8.04
C GLU A 57 23.77 -0.99 -8.95
N LEU A 58 23.35 0.13 -9.55
CA LEU A 58 24.21 0.97 -10.38
C LEU A 58 25.33 1.61 -9.55
N ALA A 59 25.01 2.18 -8.38
CA ALA A 59 26.00 2.81 -7.51
C ALA A 59 27.03 1.81 -6.95
N LEU A 60 26.63 0.56 -6.71
CA LEU A 60 27.57 -0.51 -6.32
C LEU A 60 28.50 -0.95 -7.46
N GLY A 61 28.11 -0.71 -8.71
CA GLY A 61 28.93 -0.99 -9.89
C GLY A 61 29.98 0.07 -10.21
N GLU A 62 29.91 1.25 -9.59
CA GLU A 62 30.88 2.34 -9.80
C GLU A 62 32.06 2.26 -8.81
N VAL A 63 33.27 2.55 -9.29
CA VAL A 63 34.55 2.34 -8.57
C VAL A 63 34.84 3.44 -7.51
N ASP A 64 33.97 4.45 -7.38
CA ASP A 64 34.11 5.51 -6.37
C ASP A 64 33.38 5.15 -5.06
N LEU A 65 34.12 4.54 -4.14
CA LEU A 65 33.59 3.89 -2.93
C LEU A 65 33.33 4.86 -1.75
N GLU A 66 33.97 6.02 -1.72
CA GLU A 66 33.93 6.93 -0.56
C GLU A 66 32.66 7.81 -0.58
N GLY A 67 32.36 8.44 -1.72
CA GLY A 67 31.11 9.20 -1.93
C GLY A 67 29.87 8.31 -2.00
N SER A 68 30.02 7.08 -2.51
CA SER A 68 28.93 6.10 -2.64
C SER A 68 28.40 5.61 -1.30
N ARG A 69 29.21 5.49 -0.23
CA ARG A 69 28.75 4.90 1.05
C ARG A 69 27.60 5.65 1.71
N ALA A 70 27.68 6.98 1.78
CA ALA A 70 26.61 7.80 2.38
C ALA A 70 25.34 7.81 1.51
N GLY A 71 25.50 7.88 0.18
CA GLY A 71 24.39 7.81 -0.77
C GLY A 71 23.67 6.46 -0.74
N LEU A 72 24.43 5.36 -0.70
CA LEU A 72 23.91 4.00 -0.57
C LEU A 72 23.16 3.79 0.75
N GLY A 73 23.63 4.36 1.85
CA GLY A 73 22.92 4.34 3.14
C GLY A 73 21.54 4.97 3.03
N MET A 74 21.45 6.19 2.50
CA MET A 74 20.17 6.88 2.30
C MET A 74 19.23 6.13 1.34
N LEU A 75 19.75 5.59 0.23
CA LEU A 75 18.96 4.78 -0.70
C LEU A 75 18.46 3.48 -0.04
N GLY A 76 19.32 2.83 0.75
CA GLY A 76 18.96 1.65 1.52
C GLY A 76 17.82 1.90 2.50
N ASP A 77 17.89 3.00 3.26
CA ASP A 77 16.84 3.39 4.21
C ASP A 77 15.51 3.71 3.50
N ARG A 78 15.57 4.41 2.36
CA ARG A 78 14.40 4.70 1.53
C ARG A 78 13.78 3.41 0.97
N LEU A 79 14.60 2.49 0.47
CA LEU A 79 14.13 1.19 -0.03
C LEU A 79 13.48 0.35 1.07
N ALA A 80 14.11 0.30 2.25
CA ALA A 80 13.57 -0.42 3.40
C ALA A 80 12.22 0.16 3.84
N THR A 81 12.09 1.49 3.83
CA THR A 81 10.85 2.20 4.16
C THR A 81 9.75 1.88 3.14
N ALA A 82 10.01 2.06 1.84
CA ALA A 82 9.04 1.76 0.79
C ALA A 82 8.55 0.30 0.85
N ARG A 83 9.46 -0.65 1.10
CA ARG A 83 9.10 -2.08 1.26
C ARG A 83 8.22 -2.34 2.49
N ARG A 84 8.45 -1.63 3.60
CA ARG A 84 7.59 -1.73 4.79
C ARG A 84 6.19 -1.17 4.52
N GLU A 85 6.12 -0.03 3.84
CA GLU A 85 4.85 0.61 3.47
C GLU A 85 4.02 -0.28 2.54
N VAL A 86 4.64 -0.85 1.50
CA VAL A 86 3.97 -1.82 0.60
C VAL A 86 3.40 -3.00 1.38
N ARG A 87 4.18 -3.57 2.30
CA ARG A 87 3.75 -4.71 3.11
C ARG A 87 2.55 -4.35 3.97
N SER A 88 2.65 -3.26 4.73
CA SER A 88 1.59 -2.79 5.61
C SER A 88 0.30 -2.49 4.83
N LEU A 89 0.40 -1.80 3.69
CA LEU A 89 -0.74 -1.51 2.84
C LEU A 89 -1.42 -2.79 2.35
N ARG A 90 -0.65 -3.78 1.89
CA ARG A 90 -1.21 -5.07 1.44
C ARG A 90 -1.93 -5.84 2.54
N GLU A 91 -1.40 -5.83 3.75
CA GLU A 91 -2.03 -6.47 4.91
C GLU A 91 -3.41 -5.83 5.21
N GLN A 92 -3.48 -4.50 5.15
CA GLN A 92 -4.73 -3.77 5.34
C GLN A 92 -5.74 -4.00 4.19
N LEU A 93 -5.28 -4.00 2.94
CA LEU A 93 -6.14 -4.31 1.80
C LEU A 93 -6.67 -5.74 1.87
N ALA A 94 -5.88 -6.70 2.35
CA ALA A 94 -6.34 -8.07 2.57
C ALA A 94 -7.44 -8.13 3.64
N LEU A 95 -7.34 -7.32 4.71
CA LEU A 95 -8.40 -7.20 5.71
C LEU A 95 -9.68 -6.62 5.12
N LEU A 96 -9.57 -5.53 4.36
CA LEU A 96 -10.70 -4.88 3.71
C LEU A 96 -11.37 -5.80 2.67
N ASN A 97 -10.60 -6.58 1.92
CA ASN A 97 -11.14 -7.54 0.96
C ASN A 97 -11.92 -8.68 1.65
N ARG A 98 -11.45 -9.15 2.81
CA ARG A 98 -12.22 -10.09 3.64
C ARG A 98 -13.54 -9.46 4.11
N ARG A 99 -13.53 -8.18 4.48
CA ARG A 99 -14.74 -7.42 4.85
C ARG A 99 -15.71 -7.33 3.67
N ALA A 100 -15.24 -6.98 2.47
CA ALA A 100 -16.05 -6.96 1.25
C ALA A 100 -16.79 -8.29 1.02
N ALA A 101 -16.07 -9.41 1.18
CA ALA A 101 -16.64 -10.74 1.03
C ALA A 101 -17.75 -11.04 2.05
N VAL A 102 -17.63 -10.55 3.29
CA VAL A 102 -18.68 -10.66 4.32
C VAL A 102 -19.91 -9.85 3.91
N VAL A 103 -19.71 -8.57 3.55
CA VAL A 103 -20.81 -7.66 3.16
C VAL A 103 -21.57 -8.21 1.96
N ARG A 104 -20.87 -8.72 0.95
CA ARG A 104 -21.47 -9.32 -0.25
C ARG A 104 -22.33 -10.54 0.08
N ARG A 105 -21.88 -11.41 0.99
CA ARG A 105 -22.66 -12.58 1.43
C ARG A 105 -23.91 -12.16 2.21
N SER A 106 -23.80 -11.16 3.07
CA SER A 106 -24.95 -10.63 3.82
C SER A 106 -25.99 -9.99 2.88
N ALA A 107 -25.54 -9.26 1.86
CA ALA A 107 -26.42 -8.66 0.86
C ALA A 107 -27.16 -9.70 0.01
N ALA A 108 -26.51 -10.83 -0.31
CA ALA A 108 -27.12 -11.91 -1.08
C ALA A 108 -28.10 -12.78 -0.26
N ALA A 109 -28.06 -12.69 1.07
CA ALA A 109 -28.92 -13.44 1.98
C ALA A 109 -30.12 -12.63 2.50
N ALA A 110 -30.17 -11.33 2.19
CA ALA A 110 -31.25 -10.39 2.53
C ALA A 110 -32.21 -10.24 1.35
#